data_AF-A0A9E4HLA5-F1
#
_entry.id   AF-A0A9E4HLA5-F1
#
_cell.length_a   1.000
_cell.length_b   1.000
_cell.length_c   1.000
_cell.angle_alpha   90.00
_cell.angle_beta   90.00
_cell.angle_gamma   90.00
#
_symmetry.space_group_name_H-M   'P 1'
#
loop_
_entity.id
_entity.type
_entity.pdbx_description
1 polymer ?
#
loop_
_entity_poly.entity_id
_entity_poly.type
_entity_poly.pdbx_seq_one_letter_code
_entity_poly.pdbx_strand_id
1 'polypeptide(L)'
;MSDRVLLAALAAAGLAAIAAACLLGSTPLGVERVLAALIGGASPGDRIVVWEIRLPRGLAAFTAGAALGASGAALQGLLRNPLAEPGVLGVSATASLAATGVIYYGLVGASAFLMPVAAIAGALAATALLATAAVRVGSVVTLILVGVGLSSFAGAMMALLLNLAPNPFSL
;
A
#
# COMPACT_ATOMS: atom_id res chain seq x y z
N MET A 1 -3.94 -0.79 -31.26
CA MET A 1 -5.14 -1.04 -30.43
C MET A 1 -5.74 0.32 -30.12
N SER A 2 -7.03 0.56 -30.36
CA SER A 2 -7.62 1.87 -30.02
C SER A 2 -7.67 2.02 -28.48
N ASP A 3 -7.51 3.24 -27.98
CA ASP A 3 -7.48 3.53 -26.54
C ASP A 3 -8.72 2.96 -25.82
N ARG A 4 -9.88 2.98 -26.49
CA ARG A 4 -11.13 2.41 -25.99
C ARG A 4 -11.04 0.89 -25.76
N VAL A 5 -10.37 0.17 -26.65
CA VAL A 5 -10.17 -1.28 -26.53
C VAL A 5 -9.22 -1.61 -25.38
N LEU A 6 -8.16 -0.80 -25.19
CA LEU A 6 -7.25 -0.95 -24.06
C LEU A 6 -7.95 -0.73 -22.72
N LEU A 7 -8.71 0.36 -22.60
CA LEU A 7 -9.45 0.66 -21.37
C LEU A 7 -10.47 -0.43 -21.04
N ALA A 8 -11.22 -0.92 -22.04
CA ALA A 8 -12.16 -2.02 -21.85
C ALA A 8 -11.46 -3.30 -21.41
N ALA A 9 -10.31 -3.64 -22.02
CA ALA A 9 -9.53 -4.83 -21.66
C ALA A 9 -8.99 -4.74 -20.21
N LEU A 10 -8.45 -3.58 -19.81
CA LEU A 10 -7.95 -3.36 -18.44
C LEU A 10 -9.09 -3.41 -17.40
N ALA A 11 -10.25 -2.82 -17.71
CA ALA A 11 -11.42 -2.89 -16.84
C ALA A 11 -11.91 -4.34 -16.67
N ALA A 12 -11.99 -5.10 -17.76
CA ALA A 12 -12.36 -6.51 -17.73
C ALA A 12 -11.34 -7.34 -16.93
N ALA A 13 -10.03 -7.12 -17.13
CA ALA A 13 -8.98 -7.78 -16.37
C ALA A 13 -9.05 -7.45 -14.87
N GLY A 14 -9.34 -6.20 -14.52
CA GLY A 14 -9.53 -5.76 -13.13
C GLY A 14 -10.72 -6.45 -12.45
N LEU A 15 -11.87 -6.52 -13.14
CA LEU A 15 -13.04 -7.24 -12.65
C LEU A 15 -12.76 -8.74 -12.49
N ALA A 16 -12.07 -9.35 -13.46
CA ALA A 16 -11.66 -10.75 -13.38
C ALA A 16 -10.73 -11.00 -12.19
N ALA A 17 -9.79 -10.09 -11.90
CA ALA A 17 -8.89 -10.19 -10.75
C ALA A 17 -9.65 -10.10 -9.41
N ILE A 18 -10.63 -9.20 -9.29
CA ILE A 18 -11.47 -9.10 -8.08
C ILE A 18 -12.31 -10.37 -7.91
N ALA A 19 -12.92 -10.87 -8.98
CA ALA A 19 -13.67 -12.13 -8.95
C ALA A 19 -12.77 -13.31 -8.54
N ALA A 20 -11.56 -13.40 -9.10
CA ALA A 20 -10.57 -14.41 -8.73
C ALA A 20 -10.16 -14.29 -7.24
N ALA A 21 -10.00 -13.07 -6.72
CA ALA A 21 -9.70 -12.84 -5.30
C ALA A 21 -10.83 -13.33 -4.37
N CYS A 22 -12.08 -13.32 -4.81
CA CYS A 22 -13.19 -13.91 -4.06
C CYS A 22 -13.21 -15.45 -4.11
N LEU A 23 -12.75 -16.05 -5.22
CA LEU A 23 -12.73 -17.50 -5.41
C LEU A 23 -11.54 -18.18 -4.70
N LEU A 24 -10.38 -17.54 -4.72
CA LEU A 24 -9.14 -18.06 -4.15
C LEU A 24 -9.05 -17.78 -2.64
N GLY A 25 -8.73 -18.78 -1.84
CA GLY A 25 -8.55 -18.62 -0.39
C GLY A 25 -8.21 -19.92 0.33
N SER A 26 -7.87 -19.81 1.63
CA SER A 26 -7.51 -20.93 2.49
C SER A 26 -8.68 -21.90 2.75
N THR A 27 -9.91 -21.41 2.65
CA THR A 27 -11.13 -22.22 2.74
C THR A 27 -11.65 -22.55 1.33
N PRO A 28 -11.58 -23.79 0.85
CA PRO A 28 -12.07 -24.10 -0.50
C PRO A 28 -13.59 -23.87 -0.57
N LEU A 29 -14.00 -22.90 -1.39
CA LEU A 29 -15.40 -22.58 -1.69
C LEU A 29 -15.62 -22.73 -3.19
N GLY A 30 -16.59 -23.57 -3.56
CA GLY A 30 -17.01 -23.69 -4.96
C GLY A 30 -17.60 -22.38 -5.48
N VAL A 31 -17.53 -22.18 -6.80
CA VAL A 31 -18.06 -20.97 -7.48
C VAL A 31 -19.51 -20.70 -7.10
N GLU A 32 -20.34 -21.76 -7.04
CA GLU A 32 -21.75 -21.66 -6.65
C GLU A 32 -21.94 -21.08 -5.24
N ARG A 33 -21.10 -21.48 -4.28
CA ARG A 33 -21.18 -20.98 -2.89
C ARG A 33 -20.74 -19.54 -2.79
N VAL A 34 -19.74 -19.14 -3.57
CA VAL A 34 -19.31 -17.73 -3.64
C VAL A 34 -20.39 -16.88 -4.26
N LEU A 35 -21.01 -17.31 -5.37
CA LEU A 35 -22.13 -16.61 -5.97
C LEU A 35 -23.33 -16.54 -5.03
N ALA A 36 -23.69 -17.65 -4.38
CA ALA A 36 -24.74 -17.71 -3.36
C ALA A 36 -24.45 -16.74 -2.20
N ALA A 37 -23.19 -16.61 -1.77
CA ALA A 37 -22.80 -15.70 -0.70
C ALA A 37 -22.95 -14.23 -1.11
N LEU A 38 -22.69 -13.89 -2.38
CA LEU A 38 -22.88 -12.55 -2.92
C LEU A 38 -24.35 -12.15 -3.05
N ILE A 39 -25.24 -13.10 -3.40
CA ILE A 39 -26.67 -12.85 -3.57
C ILE A 39 -27.52 -13.16 -2.31
N GLY A 40 -26.90 -13.59 -1.21
CA GLY A 40 -27.56 -13.80 0.08
C GLY A 40 -28.12 -15.21 0.33
N GLY A 41 -27.86 -16.18 -0.54
CA GLY A 41 -28.32 -17.57 -0.43
C GLY A 41 -27.35 -18.55 0.24
N ALA A 42 -26.17 -18.11 0.69
CA ALA A 42 -25.19 -18.99 1.31
C ALA A 42 -25.34 -19.10 2.84
N SER A 43 -24.62 -20.07 3.42
CA SER A 43 -24.50 -20.20 4.87
C SER A 43 -23.92 -18.91 5.51
N PRO A 44 -24.24 -18.61 6.78
CA PRO A 44 -23.69 -17.44 7.47
C PRO A 44 -22.16 -17.38 7.45
N GLY A 45 -21.48 -18.53 7.57
CA GLY A 45 -20.02 -18.61 7.52
C GLY A 45 -19.45 -18.26 6.15
N ASP A 46 -20.04 -18.79 5.08
CA ASP A 46 -19.61 -18.46 3.70
C ASP A 46 -19.81 -16.98 3.40
N ARG A 47 -20.91 -16.40 3.89
CA ARG A 47 -21.20 -14.98 3.75
C ARG A 47 -20.12 -14.11 4.42
N ILE A 48 -19.73 -14.43 5.65
CA ILE A 48 -18.64 -13.72 6.36
C ILE A 48 -17.33 -13.84 5.58
N VAL A 49 -16.96 -15.04 5.13
CA VAL A 49 -15.72 -15.25 4.38
C VAL A 49 -15.69 -14.41 3.09
N VAL A 50 -16.79 -14.37 2.34
CA VAL A 50 -16.84 -13.63 1.08
C VAL A 50 -16.93 -12.12 1.32
N TRP A 51 -17.85 -11.64 2.15
CA TRP A 51 -18.13 -10.20 2.32
C TRP A 51 -17.21 -9.47 3.28
N GLU A 52 -16.76 -10.12 4.35
CA GLU A 52 -15.99 -9.45 5.41
C GLU A 52 -14.49 -9.70 5.27
N ILE A 53 -14.08 -10.76 4.55
CA ILE A 53 -12.66 -11.14 4.44
C ILE A 53 -12.16 -11.00 3.00
N ARG A 54 -12.71 -11.77 2.05
CA ARG A 54 -12.14 -11.86 0.69
C ARG A 54 -12.40 -10.63 -0.16
N LEU A 55 -13.65 -10.18 -0.22
CA LEU A 55 -14.03 -9.03 -1.04
C LEU A 55 -13.33 -7.73 -0.58
N PRO A 56 -13.31 -7.37 0.71
CA PRO A 56 -12.61 -6.17 1.17
C PRO A 56 -11.10 -6.23 0.89
N ARG A 57 -10.48 -7.40 1.08
CA ARG A 57 -9.05 -7.63 0.77
C ARG A 57 -8.77 -7.51 -0.73
N GLY A 58 -9.62 -8.08 -1.58
CA GLY A 58 -9.49 -7.98 -3.04
C GLY A 58 -9.63 -6.54 -3.53
N LEU A 59 -10.61 -5.80 -2.99
CA LEU A 59 -10.78 -4.39 -3.27
C LEU A 59 -9.60 -3.55 -2.79
N ALA A 60 -9.09 -3.79 -1.58
CA ALA A 60 -7.92 -3.09 -1.06
C ALA A 60 -6.66 -3.34 -1.90
N ALA A 61 -6.44 -4.58 -2.34
CA ALA A 61 -5.32 -4.91 -3.23
C ALA A 61 -5.47 -4.24 -4.61
N PHE A 62 -6.67 -4.23 -5.17
CA PHE A 62 -6.97 -3.58 -6.44
C PHE A 62 -6.74 -2.07 -6.37
N THR A 63 -7.28 -1.40 -5.36
CA THR A 63 -7.12 0.06 -5.20
C THR A 63 -5.69 0.46 -4.91
N ALA A 64 -4.96 -0.31 -4.09
CA ALA A 64 -3.53 -0.10 -3.86
C ALA A 64 -2.72 -0.27 -5.15
N GLY A 65 -2.97 -1.33 -5.92
CA GLY A 65 -2.30 -1.56 -7.20
C GLY A 65 -2.59 -0.46 -8.23
N ALA A 66 -3.85 -0.02 -8.34
CA ALA A 66 -4.24 1.08 -9.21
C ALA A 66 -3.57 2.40 -8.81
N ALA A 67 -3.50 2.71 -7.50
CA ALA A 67 -2.82 3.90 -7.00
C ALA A 67 -1.31 3.88 -7.27
N LEU A 68 -0.65 2.73 -7.06
CA LEU A 68 0.77 2.56 -7.39
C LEU A 68 1.04 2.68 -8.88
N GLY A 69 0.20 2.07 -9.73
CA GLY A 69 0.31 2.16 -11.19
C GLY A 69 0.13 3.60 -11.70
N ALA A 70 -0.87 4.32 -11.20
CA ALA A 70 -1.10 5.72 -11.55
C ALA A 70 0.04 6.63 -11.07
N SER A 71 0.52 6.44 -9.84
CA SER A 71 1.66 7.19 -9.28
C SER A 71 2.95 6.92 -10.06
N GLY A 72 3.21 5.66 -10.42
CA GLY A 72 4.35 5.27 -11.26
C GLY A 72 4.31 5.95 -12.63
N ALA A 73 3.18 5.87 -13.33
CA ALA A 73 3.01 6.53 -14.63
C ALA A 73 3.19 8.05 -14.54
N ALA A 74 2.66 8.70 -13.51
CA ALA A 74 2.83 10.13 -13.28
C ALA A 74 4.29 10.51 -13.02
N LEU A 75 5.00 9.74 -12.20
CA LEU A 75 6.43 9.99 -11.91
C LEU A 75 7.33 9.72 -13.12
N GLN A 76 7.05 8.67 -13.88
CA GLN A 76 7.78 8.38 -15.12
C GLN A 76 7.60 9.51 -16.13
N GLY A 77 6.39 10.07 -16.25
CA GLY A 77 6.11 11.24 -17.08
C GLY A 77 6.81 12.51 -16.58
N LEU A 78 6.76 12.77 -15.28
CA LEU A 78 7.39 13.94 -14.65
C LEU A 78 8.92 13.92 -14.80
N LEU A 79 9.54 12.77 -14.50
CA LEU A 79 10.99 12.62 -14.50
C LEU A 79 11.55 12.26 -15.88
N ARG A 80 10.67 11.98 -16.86
CA ARG A 80 11.02 11.47 -18.19
C ARG A 80 11.99 10.28 -18.10
N ASN A 81 11.76 9.43 -17.10
CA ASN A 81 12.60 8.29 -16.78
C ASN A 81 11.71 7.05 -16.57
N PRO A 82 11.75 6.06 -17.47
CA PRO A 82 10.91 4.86 -17.36
C PRO A 82 11.26 3.97 -16.15
N LEU A 83 12.43 4.20 -15.52
CA LEU A 83 12.85 3.50 -14.30
C LEU A 83 12.39 4.21 -13.02
N ALA A 84 11.70 5.35 -13.13
CA ALA A 84 11.18 6.05 -11.97
C ALA A 84 10.04 5.26 -11.33
N GLU A 85 10.10 5.12 -10.01
CA GLU A 85 9.01 4.61 -9.20
C GLU A 85 8.83 5.45 -7.91
N PRO A 86 7.62 5.50 -7.34
CA PRO A 86 7.34 6.30 -6.14
C PRO A 86 8.13 5.91 -4.90
N GLY A 87 8.58 4.66 -4.79
CA GLY A 87 9.36 4.16 -3.65
C GLY A 87 10.72 4.84 -3.48
N VAL A 88 11.34 5.31 -4.57
CA VAL A 88 12.72 5.85 -4.59
C VAL A 88 12.86 7.17 -3.83
N LEU A 89 11.75 7.88 -3.61
CA LEU A 89 11.77 9.20 -2.97
C LEU A 89 11.71 9.14 -1.43
N GLY A 90 11.75 7.96 -0.81
CA GLY A 90 11.75 7.81 0.64
C GLY A 90 10.38 7.95 1.32
N VAL A 91 9.31 8.17 0.55
CA VAL A 91 7.92 8.21 1.03
C VAL A 91 7.53 6.88 1.69
N SER A 92 7.88 5.75 1.08
CA SER A 92 7.62 4.43 1.65
C SER A 92 8.40 4.20 2.94
N ALA A 93 9.67 4.63 3.00
CA ALA A 93 10.51 4.45 4.18
C ALA A 93 9.99 5.23 5.39
N THR A 94 9.53 6.47 5.20
CA THR A 94 8.95 7.27 6.30
C THR A 94 7.58 6.78 6.72
N ALA A 95 6.75 6.28 5.79
CA ALA A 95 5.50 5.59 6.11
C ALA A 95 5.75 4.35 6.98
N SER A 96 6.74 3.54 6.60
CA SER A 96 7.17 2.36 7.38
C SER A 96 7.72 2.74 8.75
N LEU A 97 8.52 3.81 8.86
CA LEU A 97 9.00 4.29 10.14
C LEU A 97 7.84 4.69 11.07
N ALA A 98 6.87 5.45 10.57
CA ALA A 98 5.73 5.88 11.36
C ALA A 98 4.87 4.69 11.83
N ALA A 99 4.61 3.71 10.94
CA ALA A 99 3.92 2.48 11.30
C ALA A 99 4.72 1.65 12.34
N THR A 100 6.04 1.56 12.18
CA THR A 100 6.93 0.87 13.13
C THR A 100 6.89 1.55 14.50
N GLY A 101 6.84 2.88 14.56
CA GLY A 101 6.67 3.62 15.81
C GLY A 101 5.37 3.22 16.53
N VAL A 102 4.24 3.13 15.81
CA VAL A 102 2.96 2.68 16.39
C VAL A 102 3.08 1.27 16.98
N ILE A 103 3.77 0.36 16.30
CA ILE A 103 4.00 -1.01 16.78
C ILE A 103 4.89 -1.00 18.02
N TYR A 104 6.02 -0.30 17.95
CA TYR A 104 7.02 -0.23 19.01
C TYR A 104 6.43 0.31 20.31
N TYR A 105 5.63 1.39 20.24
CA TYR A 105 4.99 1.99 21.42
C TYR A 105 3.71 1.25 21.86
N GLY A 106 3.37 0.11 21.25
CA GLY A 106 2.19 -0.69 21.61
C GLY A 106 0.84 -0.03 21.30
N LEU A 107 0.83 1.02 20.46
CA LEU A 107 -0.36 1.81 20.16
C LEU A 107 -1.37 1.07 19.28
N VAL A 108 -0.96 -0.06 18.68
CA VAL A 108 -1.85 -0.94 17.89
C VAL A 108 -3.03 -1.46 18.74
N GLY A 109 -2.83 -1.67 20.04
CA GLY A 109 -3.88 -2.15 20.95
C GLY A 109 -4.99 -1.13 21.22
N ALA A 110 -4.74 0.17 21.00
CA ALA A 110 -5.72 1.22 21.25
C ALA A 110 -6.73 1.38 20.10
N SER A 111 -6.31 1.19 18.84
CA SER A 111 -7.19 1.24 17.68
C SER A 111 -6.50 0.66 16.44
N ALA A 112 -7.25 -0.13 15.66
CA ALA A 112 -6.80 -0.68 14.38
C ALA A 112 -6.48 0.40 13.33
N PHE A 113 -6.96 1.64 13.51
CA PHE A 113 -6.73 2.74 12.58
C PHE A 113 -5.44 3.53 12.85
N LEU A 114 -4.83 3.39 14.03
CA LEU A 114 -3.64 4.19 14.36
C LEU A 114 -2.45 3.86 13.46
N MET A 115 -2.24 2.58 13.15
CA MET A 115 -1.17 2.15 12.26
C MET A 115 -1.31 2.71 10.83
N PRO A 116 -2.44 2.53 10.12
CA PRO A 116 -2.60 3.08 8.77
C PRO A 116 -2.59 4.62 8.77
N VAL A 117 -3.19 5.29 9.77
CA VAL A 117 -3.16 6.75 9.86
C VAL A 117 -1.73 7.27 10.08
N ALA A 118 -0.94 6.63 10.95
CA ALA A 118 0.46 7.00 11.14
C ALA A 118 1.28 6.77 9.87
N ALA A 119 1.08 5.65 9.17
CA ALA A 119 1.75 5.37 7.89
C ALA A 119 1.44 6.47 6.85
N ILE A 120 0.16 6.86 6.73
CA ILE A 120 -0.27 7.94 5.83
C ILE A 120 0.36 9.27 6.26
N ALA A 121 0.36 9.60 7.55
CA ALA A 121 0.98 10.83 8.06
C ALA A 121 2.49 10.87 7.76
N GLY A 122 3.20 9.75 7.94
CA GLY A 122 4.62 9.63 7.60
C GLY A 122 4.90 9.79 6.10
N ALA A 123 4.04 9.21 5.25
CA ALA A 123 4.12 9.38 3.80
C ALA A 123 3.88 10.84 3.37
N LEU A 124 2.86 11.49 3.93
CA LEU A 124 2.52 12.89 3.65
C LEU A 124 3.62 13.84 4.12
N ALA A 125 4.21 13.60 5.29
CA ALA A 125 5.32 14.40 5.80
C ALA A 125 6.55 14.35 4.85
N ALA A 126 6.92 13.16 4.37
CA ALA A 126 7.99 13.02 3.38
C ALA A 126 7.66 13.70 2.05
N THR A 127 6.41 13.54 1.58
CA THR A 127 5.96 14.16 0.33
C THR A 127 5.98 15.69 0.44
N ALA A 128 5.56 16.26 1.57
CA ALA A 128 5.62 17.70 1.82
C ALA A 128 7.07 18.22 1.84
N LEU A 129 7.98 17.50 2.50
CA LEU A 129 9.41 17.82 2.49
C LEU A 129 9.98 17.82 1.07
N LEU A 130 9.68 16.79 0.27
CA LEU A 130 10.12 16.73 -1.12
C LEU A 130 9.52 17.84 -1.98
N ALA A 131 8.23 18.14 -1.81
CA ALA A 131 7.57 19.22 -2.54
C ALA A 131 8.23 20.57 -2.25
N THR A 132 8.53 20.86 -0.98
CA THR A 132 9.24 22.10 -0.61
C THR A 132 10.67 22.12 -1.13
N ALA A 133 11.38 20.99 -1.14
CA ALA A 133 12.71 20.88 -1.74
C ALA A 133 12.67 21.08 -3.26
N ALA A 134 11.65 20.55 -3.94
CA ALA A 134 11.49 20.65 -5.39
C ALA A 134 11.37 22.10 -5.85
N VAL A 135 10.56 22.89 -5.14
CA VAL A 135 10.36 24.32 -5.43
C VAL A 135 11.65 25.12 -5.23
N ARG A 136 12.52 24.73 -4.28
CA ARG A 136 13.75 25.50 -3.97
C ARG A 136 14.94 25.15 -4.84
N VAL A 137 15.10 23.88 -5.24
CA VAL A 137 16.34 23.42 -5.88
C VAL A 137 16.23 23.32 -7.40
N GLY A 138 15.05 22.96 -7.93
CA GLY A 138 14.84 22.82 -9.39
C GLY A 138 15.65 21.70 -10.06
N SER A 139 16.35 20.83 -9.30
CA SER A 139 17.17 19.74 -9.82
C SER A 139 16.61 18.38 -9.42
N VAL A 140 16.32 17.54 -10.42
CA VAL A 140 15.87 16.14 -10.23
C VAL A 140 16.90 15.32 -9.45
N VAL A 141 18.19 15.50 -9.75
CA VAL A 141 19.27 14.80 -9.07
C VAL A 141 19.27 15.14 -7.58
N THR A 142 19.07 16.40 -7.22
CA THR A 142 19.01 16.80 -5.82
C THR A 142 17.77 16.24 -5.12
N LEU A 143 16.62 16.16 -5.80
CA LEU A 143 15.43 15.54 -5.23
C LEU A 143 15.62 14.04 -4.96
N ILE A 144 16.34 13.35 -5.84
CA ILE A 144 16.73 11.96 -5.62
C ILE A 144 17.64 11.87 -4.38
N LEU A 145 18.63 12.74 -4.25
CA LEU A 145 19.52 12.75 -3.08
C LEU A 145 18.77 13.03 -1.77
N VAL A 146 17.80 13.94 -1.77
CA VAL A 146 16.91 14.18 -0.61
C VAL A 146 16.12 12.92 -0.27
N GLY A 147 15.55 12.25 -1.28
CA GLY A 147 14.81 11.00 -1.09
C GLY A 147 15.66 9.85 -0.54
N VAL A 148 16.90 9.71 -1.01
CA VAL A 148 17.88 8.75 -0.49
C VAL A 148 18.26 9.09 0.96
N GLY A 149 18.44 10.38 1.28
CA GLY A 149 18.69 10.85 2.64
C GLY A 149 17.53 10.52 3.59
N LEU A 150 16.29 10.78 3.17
CA LEU A 150 15.08 10.43 3.93
C LEU A 150 14.97 8.91 4.14
N SER A 151 15.21 8.12 3.10
CA SER A 151 15.20 6.66 3.20
C SER A 151 16.23 6.14 4.20
N SER A 152 17.45 6.66 4.13
CA SER A 152 18.55 6.25 5.02
C SER A 152 18.28 6.66 6.47
N PHE A 153 17.78 7.88 6.69
CA PHE A 153 17.37 8.34 8.02
C PHE A 153 16.24 7.48 8.59
N ALA A 154 15.20 7.22 7.80
CA ALA A 154 14.09 6.39 8.23
C ALA A 154 14.53 4.95 8.53
N GLY A 155 15.42 4.39 7.70
CA GLY A 155 16.04 3.09 7.93
C GLY A 155 16.83 3.02 9.24
N ALA A 156 17.66 4.03 9.52
CA ALA A 156 18.43 4.13 10.76
C ALA A 156 17.52 4.23 12.00
N MET A 157 16.44 5.01 11.92
CA MET A 157 15.45 5.13 12.99
C MET A 157 14.67 3.83 13.20
N MET A 158 14.26 3.14 12.12
CA MET A 158 13.64 1.82 12.25
C MET A 158 14.60 0.82 12.90
N ALA A 159 15.87 0.80 12.51
CA ALA A 159 16.88 -0.05 13.12
C ALA A 159 17.07 0.25 14.62
N LEU A 160 17.06 1.53 15.00
CA LEU A 160 17.11 1.95 16.40
C LEU A 160 15.88 1.44 17.18
N LEU A 161 14.67 1.63 16.65
CA LEU A 161 13.44 1.14 17.29
C LEU A 161 13.46 -0.38 17.46
N LEU A 162 13.92 -1.13 16.45
CA LEU A 162 14.03 -2.57 16.52
C LEU A 162 15.11 -3.03 17.51
N ASN A 163 16.21 -2.29 17.63
CA ASN A 163 17.27 -2.58 18.59
C ASN A 163 16.81 -2.37 20.05
N LEU A 164 16.00 -1.34 20.28
CA LEU A 164 15.42 -1.03 21.58
C LEU A 164 14.16 -1.85 21.90
N ALA A 165 13.65 -2.63 20.95
CA ALA A 165 12.44 -3.40 21.13
C ALA A 165 12.65 -4.47 22.22
N PRO A 166 11.67 -4.65 23.14
CA PRO A 166 11.73 -5.71 24.13
C PRO A 166 11.88 -7.07 23.44
N ASN A 167 12.92 -7.83 23.80
CA ASN A 167 13.12 -9.17 23.25
C ASN A 167 13.02 -10.22 24.37
N PRO A 168 12.49 -11.42 24.09
CA PRO A 168 12.24 -12.45 25.10
C PRO A 168 13.52 -13.09 25.67
N PHE A 169 14.70 -12.77 25.14
CA PHE A 169 15.98 -13.34 25.52
C PHE A 169 16.87 -12.38 26.32
N SER A 170 16.49 -11.11 26.47
CA SER A 170 17.23 -10.08 27.21
C SER A 170 16.64 -9.86 28.62
N LEU A 171 16.15 -10.92 29.26
CA LEU A 171 15.86 -10.94 30.68
C LEU A 171 17.12 -11.34 31.46
#